data_AF-A0A536CJM5-F1
#
_entry.id   AF-A0A536CJM5-F1
#
_cell.length_a   1.000
_cell.length_b   1.000
_cell.length_c   1.000
_cell.angle_alpha   90.00
_cell.angle_beta   90.00
_cell.angle_gamma   90.00
#
_symmetry.space_group_name_H-M   'P 1'
#
loop_
_entity.id
_entity.type
_entity.pdbx_description
1 polymer ?
#
loop_
_entity_poly.entity_id
_entity_poly.type
_entity_poly.pdbx_seq_one_letter_code
_entity_poly.pdbx_strand_id
1 'polypeptide(L)' 'NDSGVSHLAGLCGTRTVALFGPTSPTVWRPIGPDVHVMPFDASTASIVSRLTG' A
#
# COMPACT_ATOMS: atom_id res chain seq x y z
N ASN A 1 -0.47 -5.92 0.56
CA ASN A 1 -1.67 -6.75 0.33
C ASN A 1 -2.65 -6.55 1.46
N ASP A 2 -3.88 -7.05 1.32
CA ASP A 2 -4.86 -7.08 2.41
C ASP A 2 -4.48 -8.17 3.42
N SER A 3 -3.81 -7.77 4.50
CA SER A 3 -3.45 -8.64 5.62
C SER A 3 -3.58 -7.92 6.94
N GLY A 4 -3.91 -8.63 8.02
CA GLY A 4 -4.06 -8.02 9.35
C GLY A 4 -2.82 -7.21 9.78
N VAL A 5 -1.61 -7.68 9.45
CA VAL A 5 -0.35 -6.97 9.74
C VAL A 5 -0.26 -5.65 8.97
N SER A 6 -0.66 -5.64 7.70
CA SER A 6 -0.66 -4.40 6.90
C SER A 6 -1.65 -3.36 7.41
N HIS A 7 -2.82 -3.78 7.91
CA HIS A 7 -3.79 -2.90 8.57
C HIS A 7 -3.24 -2.34 9.88
N LEU A 8 -2.62 -3.18 10.70
CA LEU A 8 -1.97 -2.74 11.93
C LEU A 8 -0.86 -1.71 11.65
N ALA A 9 0.00 -1.98 10.66
CA ALA A 9 1.07 -1.05 10.28
C ALA A 9 0.52 0.31 9.80
N GLY A 10 -0.55 0.30 9.00
CA GLY A 10 -1.24 1.52 8.57
C GLY A 10 -1.81 2.31 9.75
N LEU A 11 -2.48 1.64 10.69
CA LEU A 11 -3.04 2.27 11.89
C LEU A 11 -1.97 2.86 12.81
N CYS A 12 -0.80 2.22 12.88
CA CYS A 12 0.35 2.74 13.62
C CYS A 12 1.04 3.93 12.93
N GLY A 13 0.61 4.32 11.72
CA GLY A 13 1.26 5.38 10.94
C GLY A 13 2.62 4.99 10.37
N THR A 14 2.95 3.70 10.39
CA THR A 14 4.19 3.20 9.79
C THR A 14 4.09 3.31 8.28
N ARG A 15 5.15 3.81 7.64
CA ARG A 15 5.26 3.81 6.18
C ARG A 15 5.01 2.41 5.62
N THR A 16 3.91 2.25 4.90
CA THR A 16 3.40 0.94 4.48
C THR A 16 3.12 0.94 2.98
N VAL A 17 3.73 0.00 2.26
CA VAL A 17 3.45 -0.24 0.84
C VAL A 17 2.56 -1.48 0.72
N ALA A 18 1.32 -1.29 0.30
CA ALA A 18 0.36 -2.37 0.14
C ALA A 18 0.16 -2.67 -1.36
N LEU A 19 0.76 -3.78 -1.81
CA LEU A 19 0.56 -4.27 -3.17
C LEU A 19 -0.76 -5.03 -3.31
N PHE A 20 -1.52 -4.77 -4.39
CA PHE A 20 -2.80 -5.40 -4.71
C PHE A 20 -2.83 -5.96 -6.13
N GLY A 21 -3.50 -7.11 -6.29
CA GLY A 21 -3.80 -7.72 -7.59
C GLY A 21 -5.29 -7.53 -7.93
N PRO A 22 -6.06 -8.62 -8.17
CA PRO A 22 -7.46 -8.51 -8.59
C PRO A 22 -8.42 -8.01 -7.51
N THR A 23 -8.05 -8.13 -6.23
CA THR A 23 -8.86 -7.64 -5.11
C THR A 23 -8.85 -6.13 -5.07
N SER A 24 -10.03 -5.51 -4.97
CA SER A 24 -10.18 -4.06 -4.96
C SER A 24 -9.55 -3.41 -3.71
N PRO A 25 -8.51 -2.56 -3.86
CA PRO A 25 -7.95 -1.83 -2.73
C PRO A 25 -8.88 -0.72 -2.22
N THR A 26 -9.87 -0.29 -3.00
CA THR A 26 -10.87 0.69 -2.54
C THR A 26 -11.65 0.18 -1.33
N VAL A 27 -11.81 -1.14 -1.21
CA VAL A 27 -12.51 -1.79 -0.11
C VAL A 27 -11.54 -2.27 0.97
N TRP A 28 -10.42 -2.86 0.57
CA TRP A 28 -9.60 -3.69 1.47
C TRP A 28 -8.23 -3.11 1.84
N ARG A 29 -7.87 -1.90 1.37
CA ARG A 29 -6.56 -1.34 1.69
C ARG A 29 -6.42 -1.02 3.19
N PRO A 30 -5.21 -1.13 3.75
CA PRO A 30 -4.88 -0.50 5.01
C PRO A 30 -5.19 1.00 4.99
N ILE A 31 -5.66 1.51 6.12
CA ILE A 31 -5.89 2.94 6.33
C ILE A 31 -4.78 3.47 7.25
N GLY A 32 -4.19 4.59 6.87
CA GLY A 32 -3.12 5.22 7.62
C GLY A 32 -2.55 6.44 6.91
N PRO A 33 -1.87 7.33 7.65
CA PRO A 33 -1.33 8.58 7.10
C PRO A 33 -0.22 8.37 6.08
N ASP A 34 0.54 7.27 6.16
CA ASP A 34 1.67 6.96 5.26
C ASP A 34 1.51 5.59 4.58
N VAL A 35 0.29 5.32 4.08
CA VAL A 35 -0.03 4.11 3.31
C VAL A 35 -0.02 4.40 1.81
N HIS A 36 0.80 3.66 1.07
CA HIS A 36 0.85 3.69 -0.39
C HIS A 36 0.30 2.39 -0.98
N VAL A 37 -0.77 2.50 -1.76
CA VAL A 37 -1.34 1.37 -2.52
C VAL A 37 -0.72 1.33 -3.91
N MET A 38 -0.31 0.14 -4.36
CA MET A 38 0.24 -0.11 -5.69
C MET A 38 -0.33 -1.40 -6.29
N PRO A 39 -0.48 -1.48 -7.62
CA PRO A 39 -0.81 -2.75 -8.27
C PRO A 39 0.42 -3.68 -8.32
N PHE A 40 0.20 -5.00 -8.50
CA PHE A 40 1.30 -5.98 -8.62
C PHE A 40 2.19 -5.78 -9.84
N ASP A 41 1.67 -5.18 -10.90
CA ASP A 41 2.40 -4.87 -12.14
C ASP A 41 2.98 -3.44 -12.15
N ALA A 42 3.04 -2.77 -11.01
CA ALA A 42 3.66 -1.45 -10.90
C ALA A 42 5.12 -1.48 -11.36
N SER A 43 5.48 -0.53 -12.23
CA SER A 43 6.87 -0.39 -12.70
C SER A 43 7.77 0.15 -11.58
N THR A 44 9.05 -0.25 -11.61
CA THR A 44 10.06 0.25 -10.66
C THR A 44 10.12 1.78 -10.63
N ALA A 45 10.00 2.43 -11.80
CA ALA A 45 9.99 3.89 -11.89
C ALA A 45 8.79 4.51 -11.15
N SER A 46 7.60 3.93 -11.28
CA SER A 46 6.40 4.38 -10.56
C SER A 46 6.53 4.19 -9.05
N ILE A 47 7.14 3.07 -8.62
CA ILE A 47 7.40 2.81 -7.20
C ILE A 47 8.35 3.86 -6.63
N VAL A 48 9.50 4.09 -7.28
CA VAL A 48 10.49 5.07 -6.83
C VAL A 48 9.86 6.45 -6.74
N SER A 49 9.20 6.91 -7.80
CA SER A 49 8.54 8.22 -7.84
C SER A 49 7.53 8.42 -6.72
N ARG A 50 6.84 7.36 -6.26
CA ARG A 50 5.86 7.48 -5.18
C ARG A 50 6.51 7.54 -3.80
N LEU A 51 7.56 6.76 -3.58
CA LEU A 51 8.12 6.53 -2.24
C LEU A 51 9.22 7.54 -1.86
N THR A 52 9.79 8.21 -2.85
CA THR A 52 10.85 9.22 -2.64
C THR A 52 10.39 10.65 -2.94
N GLY A 53 9.12 10.84 -3.30
CA GLY A 53 8.50 12.14 -3.58
C GLY A 53 7.79 12.74 -2.38
#